data_AF-A0AAJ3B2A8-F1
#
_entry.id   AF-A0AAJ3B2A8-F1
#
_cell.length_a   1.000
_cell.length_b   1.000
_cell.length_c   1.000
_cell.angle_alpha   90.00
_cell.angle_beta   90.00
_cell.angle_gamma   90.00
#
_symmetry.space_group_name_H-M   'P 1'
#
loop_
_entity.id
_entity.type
_entity.pdbx_description
1 polymer ?
#
loop_
_entity_poly.entity_id
_entity_poly.type
_entity_poly.pdbx_seq_one_letter_code
_entity_poly.pdbx_strand_id
1 'polypeptide(L)' 'MKHASAIAQLTISAEICEKNAPINEVEGNHEQAELERNNAVAYRAAIARLEIE' A
#
# COMPACT_ATOMS: atom_id res chain seq x y z
N MET A 1 -6.55 -6.24 19.29
CA MET A 1 -6.71 -4.94 18.61
C MET A 1 -8.02 -4.93 17.85
N LYS A 2 -8.77 -3.84 17.90
CA LYS A 2 -9.87 -3.59 16.97
C LYS A 2 -9.28 -3.61 15.54
N HIS A 3 -10.04 -4.08 14.56
CA HIS A 3 -9.63 -4.09 13.14
C HIS A 3 -8.37 -4.90 12.77
N ALA A 4 -7.87 -5.82 13.61
CA ALA A 4 -6.63 -6.56 13.35
C ALA A 4 -6.57 -7.25 11.97
N SER A 5 -7.67 -7.86 11.52
CA SER A 5 -7.74 -8.49 10.19
C SER A 5 -7.69 -7.46 9.05
N ALA A 6 -8.32 -6.29 9.21
CA ALA A 6 -8.29 -5.23 8.21
C ALA A 6 -6.89 -4.62 8.10
N ILE A 7 -6.25 -4.35 9.25
CA ILE A 7 -4.85 -3.89 9.30
C ILE A 7 -3.92 -4.89 8.60
N ALA A 8 -4.07 -6.19 8.87
CA ALA A 8 -3.23 -7.21 8.21
C ALA A 8 -3.38 -7.20 6.68
N GLN A 9 -4.60 -7.08 6.15
CA GLN A 9 -4.86 -7.03 4.71
C GLN A 9 -4.31 -5.74 4.07
N LEU A 10 -4.49 -4.59 4.73
CA LEU A 10 -3.94 -3.32 4.27
C LEU A 10 -2.41 -3.33 4.28
N THR A 11 -1.78 -3.95 5.29
CA THR A 11 -0.32 -4.08 5.35
C THR A 11 0.21 -4.90 4.19
N ILE A 12 -0.38 -6.07 3.92
CA ILE A 12 0.00 -6.90 2.77
C ILE A 12 -0.15 -6.12 1.46
N SER A 13 -1.25 -5.39 1.30
CA SER A 13 -1.52 -4.61 0.10
C SER A 13 -0.52 -3.46 -0.09
N ALA A 14 -0.15 -2.77 1.00
CA ALA A 14 0.86 -1.73 1.00
C ALA A 14 2.23 -2.28 0.60
N GLU A 15 2.66 -3.39 1.21
CA GLU A 15 3.93 -4.04 0.90
C GLU A 15 4.03 -4.50 -0.56
N ILE A 16 2.93 -5.03 -1.12
CA ILE A 16 2.87 -5.39 -2.54
C ILE A 16 3.07 -4.16 -3.43
N CYS A 17 2.37 -3.07 -3.14
CA CYS A 17 2.49 -1.83 -3.91
C CYS A 17 3.90 -1.21 -3.79
N GLU A 18 4.46 -1.19 -2.58
CA GLU A 18 5.83 -0.70 -2.30
C GLU A 18 6.89 -1.53 -3.06
N LYS A 19 6.68 -2.85 -3.18
CA LYS A 19 7.57 -3.75 -3.90
C LYS A 19 7.43 -3.62 -5.41
N ASN A 20 6.20 -3.49 -5.92
CA ASN A 20 5.94 -3.48 -7.36
C ASN A 20 6.24 -2.14 -8.02
N ALA A 21 6.04 -1.02 -7.31
CA ALA A 21 6.28 0.31 -7.88
C ALA A 21 7.66 0.48 -8.52
N PRO A 22 8.79 0.12 -7.87
CA PRO A 22 10.11 0.20 -8.51
C PRO A 22 10.30 -0.80 -9.66
N ILE A 23 9.62 -1.95 -9.64
CA ILE A 23 9.66 -2.93 -10.74
C ILE A 23 8.98 -2.33 -11.97
N ASN A 24 7.75 -1.82 -11.81
CA ASN A 24 7.00 -1.18 -12.88
C ASN A 24 7.70 0.07 -13.42
N GLU A 25 8.38 0.83 -12.56
CA GLU A 25 9.19 1.98 -13.00
C GLU A 25 10.33 1.54 -13.93
N VAL A 26 11.06 0.47 -13.59
CA VAL A 26 12.16 -0.07 -14.41
C VAL A 26 11.64 -0.70 -15.71
N GLU A 27 10.45 -1.29 -15.69
CA GLU A 27 9.80 -1.88 -16.87
C GLU A 27 9.16 -0.84 -17.81
N GLY A 28 9.14 0.44 -17.44
CA GLY A 28 8.53 1.52 -18.21
C GLY A 28 7.01 1.66 -18.01
N ASN A 29 6.43 0.92 -17.06
CA ASN A 29 5.02 0.97 -16.68
C ASN A 29 4.78 2.14 -15.70
N HIS A 30 5.11 3.37 -16.11
CA HIS A 30 5.13 4.54 -15.22
C HIS A 30 3.78 4.85 -14.56
N GLU A 31 2.67 4.71 -15.30
CA GLU A 31 1.32 4.92 -14.75
C GLU A 31 0.99 3.90 -13.63
N GLN A 32 1.38 2.64 -13.81
CA GLN A 32 1.21 1.59 -12.81
C GLN A 32 2.10 1.86 -11.59
N ALA A 33 3.35 2.27 -11.80
CA ALA A 33 4.26 2.61 -10.71
C ALA A 33 3.73 3.79 -9.87
N GLU A 34 3.15 4.81 -10.51
CA GLU A 34 2.49 5.92 -9.83
C GLU A 34 1.25 5.46 -9.05
N LEU A 35 0.40 4.63 -9.66
CA LEU A 35 -0.77 4.06 -8.99
C LEU A 35 -0.37 3.26 -7.74
N GLU A 36 0.67 2.45 -7.82
CA GLU A 36 1.18 1.66 -6.71
C GLU A 36 1.75 2.55 -5.60
N ARG A 37 2.51 3.60 -5.93
CA ARG A 37 2.98 4.58 -4.94
C ARG A 37 1.81 5.25 -4.20
N ASN A 38 0.80 5.69 -4.94
CA ASN A 38 -0.38 6.34 -4.37
C ASN A 38 -1.20 5.39 -3.48
N ASN A 39 -1.38 4.15 -3.91
CA ASN A 39 -2.08 3.13 -3.14
C ASN A 39 -1.33 2.77 -1.85
N ALA A 40 0.00 2.60 -1.91
CA ALA A 40 0.81 2.36 -0.72
C ALA A 40 0.61 3.47 0.34
N VAL A 41 0.67 4.74 -0.08
CA VAL A 41 0.42 5.89 0.80
C VAL A 41 -0.98 5.82 1.41
N ALA A 42 -2.00 5.56 0.60
CA ALA A 42 -3.38 5.47 1.05
C ALA A 42 -3.59 4.33 2.06
N TYR A 43 -3.03 3.14 1.82
CA TYR A 43 -3.12 2.00 2.73
C TYR A 43 -2.40 2.28 4.05
N ARG A 44 -1.21 2.88 4.03
CA ARG A 44 -0.48 3.27 5.24
C ARG A 44 -1.26 4.30 6.06
N ALA A 45 -1.90 5.27 5.42
CA ALA A 45 -2.77 6.23 6.09
C ALA A 45 -4.01 5.55 6.72
N ALA A 46 -4.62 4.59 6.03
CA ALA A 46 -5.75 3.82 6.56
C ALA A 46 -5.36 2.96 7.76
N ILE A 47 -4.20 2.30 7.73
CA ILE A 47 -3.66 1.53 8.86
C ILE A 47 -3.50 2.45 10.08
N ALA A 48 -2.81 3.59 9.92
CA ALA A 48 -2.58 4.54 11.00
C ALA A 48 -3.89 5.02 11.63
N ARG A 49 -4.95 5.18 10.81
CA ARG A 49 -6.28 5.52 11.33
C ARG A 49 -6.89 4.39 12.14
N LEU A 50 -6.86 3.16 11.62
CA LEU A 50 -7.44 1.98 12.29
C LEU A 50 -6.73 1.61 13.59
N GLU A 51 -5.44 1.93 13.73
CA GLU A 51 -4.67 1.72 14.97
C GLU A 51 -5.10 2.67 16.10
N ILE A 52 -5.73 3.80 15.77
CA ILE A 52 -6.21 4.81 16.72
C ILE A 52 -7.68 4.55 17.15
N GLU A 53 -8.43 3.72 16.41
CA GLU A 53 -9.86 3.44 16.64
C GLU A 53 -10.16 2.27 17.57
#